data_AF-A0A848FLX9-F1
#
_entry.id   AF-A0A848FLX9-F1
#
_cell.length_a   1.000
_cell.length_b   1.000
_cell.length_c   1.000
_cell.angle_alpha   90.00
_cell.angle_beta   90.00
_cell.angle_gamma   90.00
#
_symmetry.space_group_name_H-M   'P 1'
#
loop_
_entity.id
_entity.type
_entity.pdbx_description
1 polymer ?
#
loop_
_entity_poly.entity_id
_entity_poly.type
_entity_poly.pdbx_seq_one_letter_code
_entity_poly.pdbx_strand_id
1 'polypeptide(L)'
;MGWYFNSLVTHNLLFPYTSYTLLGFVTGGEGMLCAVLEQQFIEGGQADLEDIKDLLVFNGFQNTRRQDYYNNEFGLLLEDMHDENVIAKDGILFFIDTVFYVMERS
;
A
#
# COMPACT_ATOMS: atom_id res chain seq x y z
N MET A 1 -11.45 5.12 12.81
CA MET A 1 -11.49 6.28 11.88
C MET A 1 -10.10 6.84 11.58
N GLY A 2 -9.28 7.23 12.58
CA GLY A 2 -7.94 7.81 12.33
C GLY A 2 -6.96 6.90 11.56
N TRP A 3 -6.89 5.62 11.95
CA TRP A 3 -6.02 4.62 11.31
C TRP A 3 -6.30 4.43 9.81
N TYR A 4 -7.57 4.51 9.40
CA TYR A 4 -7.96 4.32 8.00
C TYR A 4 -7.43 5.44 7.10
N PHE A 5 -7.63 6.70 7.46
CA PHE A 5 -7.14 7.82 6.67
C PHE A 5 -5.61 7.96 6.72
N ASN A 6 -4.98 7.59 7.84
CA ASN A 6 -3.52 7.53 7.91
C ASN A 6 -2.96 6.48 6.93
N SER A 7 -3.63 5.31 6.80
CA SER A 7 -3.27 4.31 5.80
C SER A 7 -3.37 4.89 4.38
N LEU A 8 -4.47 5.56 4.04
CA LEU A 8 -4.65 6.18 2.72
C LEU A 8 -3.59 7.23 2.40
N VAL A 9 -3.27 8.10 3.37
CA VAL A 9 -2.22 9.12 3.20
C VAL A 9 -0.85 8.47 3.02
N THR A 10 -0.55 7.43 3.79
CA THR A 10 0.71 6.68 3.70
C THR A 10 0.84 5.97 2.35
N HIS A 11 -0.23 5.31 1.89
CA HIS A 11 -0.31 4.70 0.57
C HIS A 11 -0.03 5.73 -0.53
N ASN A 12 -0.74 6.86 -0.52
CA ASN A 12 -0.58 7.89 -1.53
C ASN A 12 0.82 8.52 -1.55
N LEU A 13 1.48 8.59 -0.39
CA LEU A 13 2.83 9.11 -0.27
C LEU A 13 3.87 8.15 -0.87
N LEU A 14 3.73 6.84 -0.61
CA LEU A 14 4.71 5.84 -1.05
C LEU A 14 4.44 5.34 -2.47
N PHE A 15 3.17 5.26 -2.88
CA PHE A 15 2.72 4.67 -4.12
C PHE A 15 1.84 5.66 -4.92
N PRO A 16 2.44 6.75 -5.45
CA PRO A 16 1.67 7.81 -6.09
C PRO A 16 0.91 7.36 -7.34
N TYR A 17 1.41 6.33 -8.05
CA TYR A 17 0.77 5.78 -9.24
C TYR A 17 -0.52 5.00 -8.97
N THR A 18 -0.78 4.63 -7.72
CA THR A 18 -1.99 3.92 -7.27
C THR A 18 -2.68 4.70 -6.15
N SER A 19 -2.49 6.01 -6.12
CA SER A 19 -3.06 6.88 -5.10
C SER A 19 -4.59 6.84 -5.11
N TYR A 20 -5.16 6.85 -3.91
CA TYR A 20 -6.59 6.97 -3.68
C TYR A 20 -7.02 8.45 -3.65
N THR A 21 -8.13 8.75 -4.30
CA THR A 21 -8.84 10.03 -4.16
C THR A 21 -10.10 9.82 -3.33
N LEU A 22 -10.25 10.55 -2.22
CA LEU A 22 -11.48 10.55 -1.45
C LEU A 22 -12.55 11.37 -2.19
N LEU A 23 -13.56 10.70 -2.75
CA LEU A 23 -14.68 11.36 -3.43
C LEU A 23 -15.70 11.93 -2.44
N GLY A 24 -15.79 11.34 -1.24
CA GLY A 24 -16.69 11.78 -0.18
C GLY A 24 -17.18 10.62 0.66
N PHE A 25 -18.39 10.77 1.21
CA PHE A 25 -19.01 9.77 2.07
C PHE A 25 -20.43 9.47 1.61
N VAL A 26 -20.84 8.21 1.78
CA VAL A 26 -22.20 7.74 1.53
C VAL A 26 -22.70 6.96 2.73
N THR A 27 -24.02 6.90 2.88
CA THR A 27 -24.64 6.01 3.86
C THR A 27 -24.89 4.67 3.19
N GLY A 28 -24.18 3.64 3.63
CA GLY A 28 -24.35 2.26 3.21
C GLY A 28 -25.57 1.60 3.86
N GLY A 29 -25.64 0.26 3.73
CA GLY A 29 -26.66 -0.55 4.39
C GLY A 29 -26.70 -0.30 5.90
N GLU A 30 -27.90 -0.35 6.48
CA GLU A 30 -28.13 -0.17 7.93
C GLU A 30 -27.68 1.18 8.51
N GLY A 31 -27.49 2.21 7.68
CA GLY A 31 -27.12 3.55 8.15
C GLY A 31 -25.62 3.75 8.40
N MET A 32 -24.77 2.81 8.00
CA MET A 32 -23.32 2.90 8.16
C MET A 32 -22.72 4.01 7.28
N LEU A 33 -21.90 4.89 7.85
CA LEU A 33 -21.15 5.89 7.07
C LEU A 33 -19.94 5.23 6.40
N CYS A 34 -19.89 5.27 5.07
CA CYS A 34 -18.83 4.68 4.24
C CYS A 34 -18.07 5.79 3.51
N ALA A 35 -16.74 5.70 3.45
CA ALA A 35 -15.92 6.53 2.57
C ALA A 35 -15.97 5.97 1.14
N VAL A 36 -16.08 6.85 0.15
CA VAL A 36 -16.00 6.48 -1.26
C VAL A 36 -14.63 6.91 -1.79
N LEU A 37 -13.87 5.94 -2.26
CA LEU A 37 -12.54 6.16 -2.83
C LEU A 37 -12.55 5.85 -4.32
N GLU A 38 -11.79 6.65 -5.07
CA GLU A 38 -11.42 6.37 -6.45
C GLU A 38 -9.93 5.99 -6.49
N GLN A 39 -9.59 4.98 -7.27
CA GLN A 39 -8.22 4.58 -7.56
C GLN A 39 -8.10 4.33 -9.06
N GLN A 40 -6.95 4.65 -9.64
CA GLN A 40 -6.70 4.38 -11.06
C GLN A 40 -6.75 2.87 -11.34
N PHE A 41 -7.57 2.47 -12.32
CA PHE A 41 -7.54 1.11 -12.84
C PHE A 41 -6.30 0.89 -13.71
N ILE A 42 -5.53 -0.16 -13.40
CA ILE A 42 -4.29 -0.50 -14.11
C ILE A 42 -4.42 -1.92 -14.63
N GLU A 43 -4.31 -2.07 -15.95
CA GLU A 43 -4.22 -3.37 -16.60
C GLU A 43 -2.74 -3.74 -16.76
N GLY A 44 -2.32 -4.84 -16.16
CA GLY A 44 -0.95 -5.36 -16.15
C GLY A 44 -0.90 -6.83 -15.73
N GLY A 45 0.32 -7.35 -15.57
CA GLY A 45 0.55 -8.71 -15.10
C GLY A 45 0.82 -8.78 -13.60
N GLN A 46 0.95 -10.01 -13.10
CA GLN A 46 1.42 -10.27 -11.74
C GLN A 46 2.92 -9.90 -11.64
N ALA A 47 3.30 -9.27 -10.54
CA ALA A 47 4.70 -8.90 -10.28
C ALA A 47 5.55 -10.11 -9.86
N ASP A 48 6.85 -10.06 -10.19
CA ASP A 48 7.82 -11.00 -9.64
C ASP A 48 8.15 -10.61 -8.19
N LEU A 49 8.18 -11.58 -7.28
CA LEU A 49 8.54 -11.36 -5.88
C LEU A 49 9.96 -10.82 -5.72
N GLU A 50 10.89 -11.18 -6.61
CA GLU A 50 12.26 -10.66 -6.56
C GLU A 50 12.30 -9.18 -6.97
N ASP A 51 11.50 -8.76 -7.97
CA ASP A 51 11.39 -7.36 -8.37
C ASP A 51 10.81 -6.49 -7.24
N ILE A 52 9.78 -6.99 -6.54
CA ILE A 52 9.20 -6.34 -5.36
C ILE A 52 10.27 -6.16 -4.28
N LYS A 53 10.99 -7.23 -3.98
CA LYS A 53 12.03 -7.24 -2.96
C LYS A 53 13.18 -6.28 -3.31
N ASP A 54 13.65 -6.29 -4.55
CA ASP A 54 14.73 -5.42 -5.01
C ASP A 54 14.33 -3.94 -4.91
N LEU A 55 13.10 -3.59 -5.32
CA LEU A 55 12.58 -2.23 -5.19
C LEU A 55 12.51 -1.78 -3.72
N LEU A 56 11.97 -2.62 -2.84
CA LEU A 56 11.81 -2.27 -1.42
C LEU A 56 13.16 -2.17 -0.71
N VAL A 57 14.09 -3.09 -0.98
CA VAL A 57 15.46 -3.05 -0.45
C VAL A 57 16.22 -1.82 -0.93
N PHE A 58 16.08 -1.47 -2.21
CA PHE A 58 16.65 -0.23 -2.76
C PHE A 58 16.14 1.02 -2.02
N ASN A 59 14.88 1.00 -1.55
CA ASN A 59 14.27 2.08 -0.78
C ASN A 59 14.45 1.94 0.75
N GLY A 60 15.41 1.12 1.20
CA GLY A 60 15.80 1.01 2.61
C GLY A 60 14.87 0.15 3.48
N PHE A 61 13.94 -0.57 2.88
CA PHE A 61 13.17 -1.58 3.60
C PHE A 61 13.96 -2.89 3.72
N GLN A 62 13.72 -3.61 4.80
CA GLN A 62 14.30 -4.92 5.05
C GLN A 62 13.17 -5.94 5.13
N ASN A 63 13.27 -7.03 4.36
CA ASN A 63 12.33 -8.13 4.49
C ASN A 63 12.48 -8.73 5.89
N THR A 64 11.37 -8.80 6.63
CA THR A 64 11.37 -9.33 8.01
C THR A 64 10.92 -10.78 8.04
N ARG A 65 9.72 -11.06 7.52
CA ARG A 65 9.12 -12.38 7.44
C ARG A 65 8.17 -12.42 6.25
N ARG A 66 8.16 -13.52 5.49
CA ARG A 66 7.25 -13.70 4.34
C ARG A 66 7.35 -12.49 3.39
N GLN A 67 6.22 -11.84 3.08
CA GLN A 67 6.14 -10.66 2.25
C GLN A 67 5.98 -9.37 3.08
N ASP A 68 6.52 -9.34 4.30
CA ASP A 68 6.50 -8.16 5.16
C ASP A 68 7.86 -7.46 5.15
N TYR A 69 7.82 -6.13 5.18
CA TYR A 69 8.99 -5.28 4.97
C TYR A 69 9.02 -4.13 5.97
N TYR A 70 10.14 -3.96 6.67
CA TYR A 70 10.31 -2.93 7.69
C TYR A 70 11.38 -1.92 7.29
N ASN A 71 11.06 -0.63 7.39
CA ASN A 71 12.01 0.46 7.26
C ASN A 71 12.31 1.04 8.66
N ASN A 72 13.55 0.85 9.12
CA ASN A 72 13.97 1.29 10.45
C ASN A 72 14.11 2.83 10.57
N GLU A 73 14.43 3.51 9.47
CA GLU A 73 14.53 4.97 9.46
C GLU A 73 13.16 5.61 9.72
N PHE A 74 12.12 5.09 9.08
CA PHE A 74 10.76 5.62 9.23
C PHE A 74 9.95 4.95 10.34
N GLY A 75 10.43 3.85 10.91
CA GLY A 75 9.65 3.04 11.85
C GLY A 75 8.38 2.49 11.20
N LEU A 76 8.46 2.10 9.93
CA LEU A 76 7.30 1.74 9.11
C LEU A 76 7.38 0.27 8.71
N LEU A 77 6.32 -0.48 9.02
CA LEU A 77 6.11 -1.85 8.56
C LEU A 77 5.07 -1.85 7.44
N LEU A 78 5.42 -2.51 6.33
CA LEU A 78 4.53 -2.87 5.24
C LEU A 78 4.22 -4.36 5.36
N GLU A 79 2.94 -4.70 5.39
CA GLU A 79 2.48 -6.09 5.29
C GLU A 79 1.68 -6.28 3.98
N ASP A 80 1.50 -7.55 3.62
CA ASP A 80 0.71 -7.99 2.46
C ASP A 80 1.30 -7.66 1.09
N MET A 81 2.64 -7.62 0.99
CA MET A 81 3.37 -7.36 -0.28
C MET A 81 3.49 -8.61 -1.15
N HIS A 82 2.40 -9.35 -1.31
CA HIS A 82 2.34 -10.48 -2.21
C HIS A 82 2.13 -10.03 -3.66
N ASP A 83 2.46 -10.93 -4.57
CA ASP A 83 2.38 -10.73 -6.01
C ASP A 83 0.95 -10.43 -6.51
N GLU A 84 -0.10 -10.93 -5.85
CA GLU A 84 -1.49 -10.57 -6.18
C GLU A 84 -1.85 -9.10 -5.85
N ASN A 85 -1.11 -8.45 -4.93
CA ASN A 85 -1.33 -7.05 -4.51
C ASN A 85 -0.41 -6.06 -5.24
N VAL A 86 0.39 -6.55 -6.20
CA VAL A 86 1.32 -5.74 -6.98
C VAL A 86 1.18 -6.06 -8.46
N ILE A 87 0.76 -5.06 -9.22
CA ILE A 87 0.63 -5.17 -10.67
C ILE A 87 1.95 -4.73 -11.30
N ALA A 88 2.50 -5.55 -12.19
CA ALA A 88 3.66 -5.21 -13.01
C ALA A 88 3.22 -4.78 -14.41
N LYS A 89 3.70 -3.63 -14.85
CA LYS A 89 3.47 -3.12 -16.21
C LYS A 89 4.62 -2.25 -16.67
N ASP A 90 5.17 -2.56 -17.84
CA ASP A 90 6.21 -1.77 -18.51
C ASP A 90 7.44 -1.49 -17.60
N GLY A 91 7.81 -2.46 -16.75
CA GLY A 91 8.92 -2.33 -15.80
C GLY A 91 8.62 -1.49 -14.55
N ILE A 92 7.35 -1.13 -14.33
CA ILE A 92 6.88 -0.38 -13.16
C ILE A 92 6.02 -1.32 -12.31
N LEU A 93 6.21 -1.25 -10.98
CA LEU A 93 5.40 -1.94 -9.98
C LEU A 93 4.34 -1.00 -9.39
N PHE A 94 3.11 -1.47 -9.37
CA PHE A 94 1.94 -0.73 -8.89
C PHE A 94 1.33 -1.45 -7.69
N PHE A 95 1.50 -0.89 -6.50
CA PHE A 95 1.05 -1.45 -5.22
C PHE A 95 -0.39 -1.02 -4.92
N ILE A 96 -1.30 -1.95 -4.64
CA ILE A 96 -2.73 -1.62 -4.49
C ILE A 96 -3.27 -1.81 -3.05
N ASP A 97 -3.04 -2.98 -2.47
CA ASP A 97 -3.60 -3.36 -1.15
C ASP A 97 -2.44 -3.62 -0.18
N THR A 98 -1.84 -2.54 0.32
CA THR A 98 -0.74 -2.62 1.29
C THR A 98 -1.23 -2.20 2.67
N VAL A 99 -0.85 -2.97 3.69
CA VAL A 99 -1.17 -2.64 5.09
C VAL A 99 0.03 -1.94 5.74
N PHE A 100 -0.23 -0.81 6.39
CA PHE A 100 0.81 0.04 6.99
C PHE A 100 0.69 0.07 8.52
N TYR A 101 1.81 -0.17 9.21
CA TYR A 101 1.94 0.05 10.66
C TYR A 101 3.09 1.01 10.95
N VAL A 102 2.77 2.12 11.62
CA VAL A 102 3.77 3.02 12.18
C VAL A 102 4.10 2.52 13.58
N MET A 103 5.35 2.08 13.76
CA MET A 103 5.86 1.55 15.01
C MET A 103 6.45 2.68 15.84
N GLU A 104 6.06 2.77 17.12
CA GLU A 104 6.73 3.69 18.04
C GLU A 104 8.19 3.27 18.22
N ARG A 105 9.11 4.23 18.12
CA ARG A 105 10.51 4.00 18.46
C ARG A 105 10.61 3.76 19.97
N SER A 106 10.98 2.54 20.36
CA SER A 106 11.35 2.18 21.73
C SER A 106 12.61 2.90 22.22
#